data_AF-A0A349AMT6-F1
#
_entry.id   AF-A0A349AMT6-F1
#
_cell.length_a   1.000
_cell.length_b   1.000
_cell.length_c   1.000
_cell.angle_alpha   90.00
_cell.angle_beta   90.00
_cell.angle_gamma   90.00
#
_symmetry.space_group_name_H-M   'P 1'
#
loop_
_entity.id
_entity.type
_entity.pdbx_description
1 polymer ?
#
loop_
_entity_poly.entity_id
_entity_poly.type
_entity_poly.pdbx_seq_one_letter_code
_entity_poly.pdbx_strand_id
1 'polypeptide(L)'
;MSKIPGFPFSYGNDFEGERIRPDNLYVEFGGESSLMVEWLTTAGIEDIEDGKIEIAGSDINDLSNKAALPLAIVIEVAGNKMQPDYEPVLEKQIHRILNRIQGVMHTGQRDMACLRISKSIEKKGFTLRHIGVILCQKLHEDFERIIDKIQIKIYTEENSVTEILNEVKPVYTQRDARIEGMTDEEIDTFYSCTICQSFMPYHICTISPERSSPCGSYNWIDCQASYSIDPTGPNKPIIKDNPIDLRLGQWQGVNDFIKKCSQGKTEYYNLYSIMDKPMPTCEWVECISVVLPLCNGIMIADKDYTGMTPCGMDFKTIIDNTKGELDTPGFMGHSRYNITQRKYLSADGGIKRIVWMPKILKREISNRFNTIAIEITVPDLMERIADEDTGTSEEEILPFLKAVNHPALSMNPLIQL
;
A
#
# COMPACT_ATOMS: atom_id res chain seq x y z
N MET A 1 -4.33 15.78 -26.65
CA MET A 1 -4.12 14.39 -26.22
C MET A 1 -3.38 13.67 -27.33
N SER A 2 -2.18 13.16 -27.07
CA SER A 2 -1.48 12.28 -28.01
C SER A 2 -2.36 11.06 -28.28
N LYS A 3 -2.51 10.66 -29.55
CA LYS A 3 -3.21 9.42 -29.89
C LYS A 3 -2.31 8.25 -29.52
N ILE A 4 -2.75 7.45 -28.57
CA ILE A 4 -2.08 6.21 -28.16
C ILE A 4 -2.52 5.12 -29.17
N PRO A 5 -1.60 4.54 -29.97
CA PRO A 5 -1.97 3.56 -30.99
C PRO A 5 -2.82 2.41 -30.41
N GLY A 6 -3.91 2.02 -31.06
CA GLY A 6 -4.75 0.91 -30.54
C GLY A 6 -5.49 1.19 -29.23
N PHE A 7 -5.43 2.42 -28.68
CA PHE A 7 -6.16 2.82 -27.47
C PHE A 7 -7.04 4.05 -27.75
N PRO A 8 -8.35 3.87 -28.01
CA PRO A 8 -9.24 4.94 -28.46
C PRO A 8 -9.88 5.78 -27.34
N PHE A 9 -9.48 5.60 -26.07
CA PHE A 9 -10.10 6.27 -24.92
C PHE A 9 -9.29 7.46 -24.42
N SER A 10 -9.95 8.37 -23.69
CA SER A 10 -9.29 9.50 -23.05
C SER A 10 -8.27 8.99 -22.03
N TYR A 11 -7.04 9.48 -22.16
CA TYR A 11 -5.92 9.13 -21.28
C TYR A 11 -5.17 10.40 -20.86
N GLY A 12 -4.89 10.56 -19.57
CA GLY A 12 -4.16 11.70 -19.05
C GLY A 12 -4.15 11.80 -17.52
N ASN A 13 -3.24 12.63 -16.99
CA ASN A 13 -3.08 12.84 -15.54
C ASN A 13 -4.34 13.40 -14.88
N ASP A 14 -5.16 14.15 -15.61
CA ASP A 14 -6.41 14.75 -15.09
C ASP A 14 -7.42 13.71 -14.61
N PHE A 15 -7.29 12.45 -15.05
CA PHE A 15 -8.19 11.36 -14.67
C PHE A 15 -7.67 10.53 -13.48
N GLU A 16 -6.42 10.70 -13.05
CA GLU A 16 -5.79 9.85 -12.02
C GLU A 16 -6.55 9.88 -10.67
N GLY A 17 -7.24 10.99 -10.39
CA GLY A 17 -8.07 11.18 -9.21
C GLY A 17 -9.55 10.79 -9.37
N GLU A 18 -9.97 10.25 -10.52
CA GLU A 18 -11.37 9.88 -10.76
C GLU A 18 -11.84 8.82 -9.75
N ARG A 19 -13.12 8.92 -9.34
CA ARG A 19 -13.74 7.97 -8.40
C ARG A 19 -15.03 7.41 -9.00
N ILE A 20 -15.13 6.08 -9.02
CA ILE A 20 -16.31 5.37 -9.54
C ILE A 20 -17.19 4.92 -8.37
N ARG A 21 -18.34 5.59 -8.26
CA ARG A 21 -19.39 5.30 -7.27
C ARG A 21 -20.33 4.20 -7.77
N PRO A 22 -21.06 3.49 -6.88
CA PRO A 22 -21.97 2.40 -7.25
C PRO A 22 -22.96 2.77 -8.38
N ASP A 23 -23.51 3.98 -8.38
CA ASP A 23 -24.46 4.42 -9.42
C ASP A 23 -23.86 4.41 -10.84
N ASN A 24 -22.55 4.64 -10.96
CA ASN A 24 -21.81 4.66 -12.22
C ASN A 24 -20.94 3.41 -12.44
N LEU A 25 -20.95 2.44 -11.52
CA LEU A 25 -20.16 1.22 -11.60
C LEU A 25 -20.79 0.25 -12.62
N TYR A 26 -20.00 -0.21 -13.59
CA TYR A 26 -20.39 -1.28 -14.50
C TYR A 26 -19.93 -2.64 -13.97
N VAL A 27 -18.63 -2.78 -13.71
CA VAL A 27 -18.03 -3.98 -13.13
C VAL A 27 -16.91 -3.60 -12.17
N GLU A 28 -16.77 -4.39 -11.12
CA GLU A 28 -15.64 -4.37 -10.19
C GLU A 28 -14.85 -5.67 -10.34
N PHE A 29 -13.52 -5.57 -10.36
CA PHE A 29 -12.62 -6.69 -10.21
C PHE A 29 -11.91 -6.62 -8.87
N GLY A 30 -11.77 -7.75 -8.19
CA GLY A 30 -11.29 -7.76 -6.82
C GLY A 30 -12.32 -7.19 -5.85
N GLY A 31 -11.87 -6.33 -4.93
CA GLY A 31 -12.72 -5.75 -3.89
C GLY A 31 -13.13 -6.77 -2.82
N GLU A 32 -14.21 -6.49 -2.09
CA GLU A 32 -14.68 -7.36 -1.00
C GLU A 32 -15.29 -8.68 -1.50
N SER A 33 -15.73 -8.72 -2.76
CA SER A 33 -16.55 -9.82 -3.31
C SER A 33 -15.82 -10.66 -4.36
N SER A 34 -14.56 -10.36 -4.69
CA SER A 34 -13.77 -11.14 -5.64
C SER A 34 -12.26 -10.97 -5.45
N LEU A 35 -11.47 -11.73 -6.20
CA LEU A 35 -10.01 -11.69 -6.14
C LEU A 35 -9.43 -10.92 -7.31
N MET A 36 -8.48 -10.02 -7.03
CA MET A 36 -7.66 -9.44 -8.09
C MET A 36 -6.18 -9.52 -7.74
N VAL A 37 -5.39 -9.97 -8.71
CA VAL A 37 -3.94 -10.09 -8.62
C VAL A 37 -3.31 -9.29 -9.75
N GLU A 38 -2.36 -8.43 -9.45
CA GLU A 38 -1.46 -7.84 -10.42
C GLU A 38 -0.03 -8.28 -10.14
N TRP A 39 0.67 -8.79 -11.14
CA TRP A 39 2.01 -9.33 -11.00
C TRP A 39 2.86 -8.96 -12.21
N LEU A 40 4.00 -8.32 -11.95
CA LEU A 40 5.03 -8.10 -12.96
C LEU A 40 6.25 -8.94 -12.62
N THR A 41 6.78 -9.66 -13.62
CA THR A 41 7.91 -10.57 -13.45
C THR A 41 8.89 -10.48 -14.62
N THR A 42 10.17 -10.70 -14.33
CA THR A 42 11.21 -10.79 -15.37
C THR A 42 11.15 -12.17 -16.05
N ALA A 43 11.12 -12.18 -17.37
CA ALA A 43 11.18 -13.38 -18.19
C ALA A 43 12.47 -13.43 -19.04
N GLY A 44 12.81 -14.61 -19.57
CA GLY A 44 13.87 -14.73 -20.56
C GLY A 44 13.47 -14.06 -21.87
N ILE A 45 14.42 -13.40 -22.54
CA ILE A 45 14.13 -12.65 -23.78
C ILE A 45 13.60 -13.53 -24.91
N GLU A 46 13.93 -14.83 -24.90
CA GLU A 46 13.46 -15.83 -25.88
C GLU A 46 12.12 -16.48 -25.45
N ASP A 47 11.70 -16.30 -24.20
CA ASP A 47 10.50 -16.93 -23.64
C ASP A 47 9.22 -16.11 -23.91
N ILE A 48 9.37 -14.84 -24.30
CA ILE A 48 8.25 -13.91 -24.53
C ILE A 48 8.28 -13.26 -25.91
N GLU A 49 7.08 -12.97 -26.41
CA GLU A 49 6.84 -12.25 -27.66
C GLU A 49 6.45 -10.80 -27.36
N ASP A 50 7.20 -9.86 -27.93
CA ASP A 50 6.98 -8.44 -27.66
C ASP A 50 5.62 -7.95 -28.17
N GLY A 51 4.90 -7.23 -27.32
CA GLY A 51 3.57 -6.69 -27.61
C GLY A 51 2.45 -7.73 -27.57
N LYS A 52 2.74 -8.99 -27.21
CA LYS A 52 1.72 -10.04 -27.14
C LYS A 52 0.78 -9.79 -25.97
N ILE A 53 -0.51 -9.86 -26.26
CA ILE A 53 -1.58 -9.73 -25.25
C ILE A 53 -2.49 -10.94 -25.35
N GLU A 54 -2.52 -11.74 -24.29
CA GLU A 54 -3.37 -12.92 -24.15
C GLU A 54 -4.48 -12.63 -23.13
N ILE A 55 -5.70 -13.06 -23.44
CA ILE A 55 -6.85 -12.95 -22.55
C ILE A 55 -7.47 -14.34 -22.45
N ALA A 56 -7.50 -14.89 -21.24
CA ALA A 56 -8.09 -16.18 -20.93
C ALA A 56 -9.31 -16.00 -20.00
N GLY A 57 -10.49 -16.37 -20.50
CA GLY A 57 -11.77 -16.17 -19.84
C GLY A 57 -12.65 -15.13 -20.53
N SER A 58 -13.73 -14.73 -19.86
CA SER A 58 -14.69 -13.75 -20.39
C SER A 58 -14.16 -12.32 -20.35
N ASP A 59 -14.46 -11.55 -21.41
CA ASP A 59 -14.24 -10.10 -21.44
C ASP A 59 -15.35 -9.38 -20.65
N ILE A 60 -15.20 -8.07 -20.40
CA ILE A 60 -16.18 -7.29 -19.65
C ILE A 60 -17.54 -7.16 -20.33
N ASN A 61 -17.64 -7.43 -21.63
CA ASN A 61 -18.90 -7.29 -22.36
C ASN A 61 -19.76 -8.57 -22.32
N ASP A 62 -19.18 -9.71 -21.91
CA ASP A 62 -19.83 -11.02 -21.92
C ASP A 62 -20.35 -11.42 -20.53
N LEU A 63 -20.65 -10.45 -19.67
CA LEU A 63 -20.91 -10.68 -18.25
C LEU A 63 -22.37 -11.01 -17.96
N SER A 64 -22.60 -12.18 -17.37
CA SER A 64 -23.90 -12.61 -16.86
C SER A 64 -24.22 -11.94 -15.51
N ASN A 65 -24.71 -10.70 -15.50
CA ASN A 65 -25.26 -9.99 -14.32
C ASN A 65 -24.39 -9.93 -13.04
N LYS A 66 -23.08 -10.26 -13.10
CA LYS A 66 -22.19 -10.20 -11.94
C LYS A 66 -21.64 -8.78 -11.78
N ALA A 67 -21.80 -8.21 -10.58
CA ALA A 67 -21.24 -6.90 -10.24
C ALA A 67 -19.74 -6.97 -9.90
N ALA A 68 -19.24 -8.13 -9.48
CA ALA A 68 -17.85 -8.38 -9.11
C ALA A 68 -17.29 -9.64 -9.79
N LEU A 69 -16.05 -9.59 -10.27
CA LEU A 69 -15.37 -10.66 -11.01
C LEU A 69 -13.91 -10.82 -10.62
N PRO A 70 -13.34 -12.03 -10.78
CA PRO A 70 -11.93 -12.22 -10.52
C PRO A 70 -11.08 -11.70 -11.69
N LEU A 71 -9.87 -11.23 -11.41
CA LEU A 71 -8.92 -10.74 -12.42
C LEU A 71 -7.49 -11.04 -12.03
N ALA A 72 -6.70 -11.59 -12.93
CA ALA A 72 -5.24 -11.56 -12.82
C ALA A 72 -4.65 -10.81 -14.01
N ILE A 73 -3.79 -9.82 -13.73
CA ILE A 73 -2.97 -9.11 -14.72
C ILE A 73 -1.53 -9.56 -14.50
N VAL A 74 -1.00 -10.38 -15.41
CA VAL A 74 0.39 -10.83 -15.39
C VAL A 74 1.14 -10.11 -16.50
N ILE A 75 2.22 -9.43 -16.13
CA ILE A 75 3.09 -8.67 -17.03
C ILE A 75 4.47 -9.33 -17.01
N GLU A 76 4.86 -9.92 -18.13
CA GLU A 76 6.19 -10.48 -18.31
C GLU A 76 7.05 -9.46 -19.06
N VAL A 77 8.18 -9.09 -18.48
CA VAL A 77 9.12 -8.14 -19.08
C VAL A 77 10.48 -8.78 -19.27
N ALA A 78 11.16 -8.43 -20.36
CA ALA A 78 12.55 -8.82 -20.57
C ALA A 78 13.34 -7.61 -21.08
N GLY A 79 14.59 -7.49 -20.66
CA GLY A 79 15.49 -6.50 -21.22
C GLY A 79 16.90 -6.60 -20.65
N ASN A 80 17.88 -6.15 -21.42
CA ASN A 80 19.30 -6.28 -21.07
C ASN A 80 19.69 -5.52 -19.79
N LYS A 81 18.93 -4.47 -19.44
CA LYS A 81 19.12 -3.69 -18.22
C LYS A 81 18.03 -3.96 -17.17
N MET A 82 17.14 -4.92 -17.42
CA MET A 82 16.14 -5.35 -16.45
C MET A 82 16.82 -6.04 -15.27
N GLN A 83 16.36 -5.75 -14.06
CA GLN A 83 16.84 -6.36 -12.83
C GLN A 83 15.64 -6.81 -11.99
N PRO A 84 15.76 -7.92 -11.23
CA PRO A 84 14.69 -8.36 -10.33
C PRO A 84 14.26 -7.30 -9.30
N ASP A 85 15.14 -6.33 -8.98
CA ASP A 85 14.82 -5.22 -8.06
C ASP A 85 13.97 -4.12 -8.71
N TYR A 86 13.84 -4.12 -10.03
CA TYR A 86 12.97 -3.18 -10.75
C TYR A 86 11.54 -3.67 -10.85
N GLU A 87 11.28 -4.96 -10.62
CA GLU A 87 9.94 -5.53 -10.77
C GLU A 87 8.89 -4.84 -9.90
N PRO A 88 9.11 -4.56 -8.59
CA PRO A 88 8.10 -3.89 -7.77
C PRO A 88 7.82 -2.45 -8.24
N VAL A 89 8.85 -1.76 -8.74
CA VAL A 89 8.73 -0.39 -9.27
C VAL A 89 7.89 -0.35 -10.53
N LEU A 90 8.10 -1.31 -11.43
CA LEU A 90 7.34 -1.44 -12.68
C LEU A 90 5.92 -1.95 -12.41
N GLU A 91 5.74 -2.91 -11.51
CA GLU A 91 4.43 -3.46 -11.09
C GLU A 91 3.54 -2.32 -10.59
N LYS A 92 4.09 -1.39 -9.81
CA LYS A 92 3.32 -0.25 -9.30
C LYS A 92 2.84 0.72 -10.38
N GLN A 93 3.41 0.69 -11.58
CA GLN A 93 2.93 1.52 -12.69
C GLN A 93 1.57 1.06 -13.19
N ILE A 94 1.15 -0.19 -12.93
CA ILE A 94 -0.21 -0.66 -13.27
C ILE A 94 -1.24 0.29 -12.64
N HIS A 95 -1.08 0.62 -11.36
CA HIS A 95 -1.96 1.57 -10.68
C HIS A 95 -2.03 2.94 -11.37
N ARG A 96 -0.88 3.52 -11.75
CA ARG A 96 -0.84 4.86 -12.37
C ARG A 96 -1.36 4.85 -13.80
N ILE A 97 -0.96 3.85 -14.57
CA ILE A 97 -1.35 3.71 -15.97
C ILE A 97 -2.87 3.52 -16.05
N LEU A 98 -3.47 2.67 -15.21
CA LEU A 98 -4.90 2.41 -15.25
C LEU A 98 -5.74 3.59 -14.73
N ASN A 99 -5.31 4.27 -13.67
CA ASN A 99 -6.03 5.46 -13.17
C ASN A 99 -5.99 6.65 -14.13
N ARG A 100 -5.05 6.71 -15.08
CA ARG A 100 -5.02 7.76 -16.10
C ARG A 100 -6.05 7.56 -17.22
N ILE A 101 -6.81 6.47 -17.21
CA ILE A 101 -7.88 6.20 -18.17
C ILE A 101 -9.18 6.80 -17.63
N GLN A 102 -9.82 7.69 -18.39
CA GLN A 102 -11.11 8.25 -17.98
C GLN A 102 -12.18 7.15 -17.84
N GLY A 103 -12.80 7.05 -16.67
CA GLY A 103 -13.82 6.05 -16.38
C GLY A 103 -13.29 4.70 -15.89
N VAL A 104 -12.02 4.63 -15.49
CA VAL A 104 -11.38 3.50 -14.81
C VAL A 104 -10.84 3.97 -13.46
N MET A 105 -10.97 3.14 -12.43
CA MET A 105 -10.42 3.41 -11.10
C MET A 105 -9.70 2.16 -10.59
N HIS A 106 -8.39 2.25 -10.39
CA HIS A 106 -7.56 1.21 -9.80
C HIS A 106 -7.13 1.57 -8.39
N THR A 107 -7.20 0.62 -7.47
CA THR A 107 -6.86 0.80 -6.05
C THR A 107 -6.09 -0.42 -5.55
N GLY A 108 -5.40 -0.27 -4.42
CA GLY A 108 -4.61 -1.37 -3.87
C GLY A 108 -3.35 -1.68 -4.69
N GLN A 109 -2.89 -2.92 -4.55
CA GLN A 109 -1.68 -3.45 -5.16
C GLN A 109 -1.63 -4.99 -5.06
N ARG A 110 -0.73 -5.64 -5.81
CA ARG A 110 -0.43 -7.08 -5.65
C ARG A 110 -1.70 -7.93 -5.69
N ASP A 111 -1.93 -8.80 -4.71
CA ASP A 111 -3.11 -9.64 -4.53
C ASP A 111 -4.27 -8.95 -3.78
N MET A 112 -4.17 -7.64 -3.60
CA MET A 112 -5.14 -6.79 -2.91
C MET A 112 -5.60 -5.63 -3.80
N ALA A 113 -5.30 -5.73 -5.10
CA ALA A 113 -5.71 -4.77 -6.10
C ALA A 113 -7.24 -4.79 -6.27
N CYS A 114 -7.79 -3.69 -6.77
CA CYS A 114 -9.18 -3.61 -7.15
C CYS A 114 -9.32 -2.64 -8.33
N LEU A 115 -10.08 -3.06 -9.34
CA LEU A 115 -10.29 -2.30 -10.57
C LEU A 115 -11.79 -2.12 -10.82
N ARG A 116 -12.23 -0.87 -10.86
CA ARG A 116 -13.60 -0.49 -11.22
C ARG A 116 -13.63 0.09 -12.63
N ILE A 117 -14.63 -0.34 -13.39
CA ILE A 117 -14.91 0.19 -14.72
C ILE A 117 -16.28 0.87 -14.69
N SER A 118 -16.37 2.06 -15.26
CA SER A 118 -17.61 2.83 -15.27
C SER A 118 -18.57 2.43 -16.41
N LYS A 119 -19.87 2.65 -16.20
CA LYS A 119 -20.89 2.50 -17.26
C LYS A 119 -20.65 3.42 -18.47
N SER A 120 -19.91 4.51 -18.30
CA SER A 120 -19.66 5.48 -19.37
C SER A 120 -18.57 5.04 -20.33
N ILE A 121 -17.50 4.40 -19.83
CA ILE A 121 -16.42 3.88 -20.67
C ILE A 121 -16.82 2.55 -21.33
N GLU A 122 -17.59 1.72 -20.63
CA GLU A 122 -18.13 0.48 -21.19
C GLU A 122 -19.00 0.74 -22.43
N LYS A 123 -19.95 1.68 -22.38
CA LYS A 123 -20.78 2.08 -23.54
C LYS A 123 -19.99 2.55 -24.76
N LYS A 124 -18.72 2.92 -24.58
CA LYS A 124 -17.80 3.31 -25.66
C LYS A 124 -17.01 2.13 -26.22
N GLY A 125 -17.28 0.90 -25.76
CA GLY A 125 -16.65 -0.33 -26.21
C GLY A 125 -15.33 -0.65 -25.50
N PHE A 126 -15.15 -0.24 -24.24
CA PHE A 126 -13.97 -0.64 -23.46
C PHE A 126 -13.93 -2.17 -23.28
N THR A 127 -12.73 -2.73 -23.16
CA THR A 127 -12.50 -4.18 -23.02
C THR A 127 -11.22 -4.45 -22.25
N LEU A 128 -11.03 -5.68 -21.77
CA LEU A 128 -9.77 -6.11 -21.14
C LEU A 128 -8.58 -6.01 -22.10
N ARG A 129 -8.82 -6.14 -23.42
CA ARG A 129 -7.76 -5.93 -24.42
C ARG A 129 -7.19 -4.52 -24.34
N HIS A 130 -8.02 -3.51 -24.07
CA HIS A 130 -7.55 -2.13 -23.93
C HIS A 130 -6.66 -1.92 -22.69
N ILE A 131 -6.91 -2.67 -21.60
CA ILE A 131 -6.02 -2.73 -20.43
C ILE A 131 -4.64 -3.26 -20.84
N GLY A 132 -4.61 -4.38 -21.57
CA GLY A 132 -3.34 -4.93 -22.06
C GLY A 132 -2.59 -3.99 -23.00
N VAL A 133 -3.31 -3.31 -23.91
CA VAL A 133 -2.71 -2.36 -24.86
C VAL A 133 -2.06 -1.18 -24.13
N ILE A 134 -2.78 -0.55 -23.20
CA ILE A 134 -2.27 0.65 -22.51
C ILE A 134 -1.12 0.32 -21.56
N LEU A 135 -1.19 -0.82 -20.85
CA LEU A 135 -0.09 -1.29 -20.00
C LEU A 135 1.17 -1.56 -20.83
N CYS A 136 1.04 -2.33 -21.91
CA CYS A 136 2.15 -2.62 -22.81
C CYS A 136 2.79 -1.34 -23.35
N GLN A 137 2.00 -0.40 -23.87
CA GLN A 137 2.55 0.80 -24.48
C GLN A 137 3.17 1.76 -23.47
N LYS A 138 2.52 1.97 -22.32
CA LYS A 138 3.03 2.92 -21.33
C LYS A 138 4.25 2.39 -20.59
N LEU A 139 4.30 1.09 -20.31
CA LEU A 139 5.52 0.49 -19.76
C LEU A 139 6.67 0.55 -20.77
N HIS A 140 6.42 0.27 -22.05
CA HIS A 140 7.44 0.44 -23.09
C HIS A 140 7.91 1.90 -23.23
N GLU A 141 6.98 2.85 -23.34
CA GLU A 141 7.29 4.27 -23.52
C GLU A 141 8.03 4.85 -22.32
N ASP A 142 7.58 4.55 -21.10
CA ASP A 142 8.13 5.14 -19.87
C ASP A 142 9.44 4.45 -19.44
N PHE A 143 9.68 3.19 -19.86
CA PHE A 143 10.82 2.38 -19.42
C PHE A 143 11.61 1.71 -20.56
N GLU A 144 11.62 2.32 -21.76
CA GLU A 144 12.32 1.82 -22.97
C GLU A 144 13.81 1.50 -22.76
N ARG A 145 14.44 2.10 -21.73
CA ARG A 145 15.86 1.89 -21.42
C ARG A 145 16.12 0.58 -20.67
N ILE A 146 15.07 -0.01 -20.11
CA ILE A 146 15.11 -1.16 -19.19
C ILE A 146 14.40 -2.34 -19.80
N ILE A 147 13.25 -2.08 -20.44
CA ILE A 147 12.38 -3.09 -21.00
C ILE A 147 12.57 -3.14 -22.51
N ASP A 148 13.05 -4.27 -23.01
CA ASP A 148 13.21 -4.54 -24.45
C ASP A 148 11.98 -5.28 -25.01
N LYS A 149 11.33 -6.14 -24.22
CA LYS A 149 10.11 -6.88 -24.60
C LYS A 149 9.08 -6.89 -23.47
N ILE A 150 7.80 -6.82 -23.83
CA ILE A 150 6.66 -6.93 -22.90
C ILE A 150 5.63 -7.90 -23.44
N GLN A 151 5.15 -8.80 -22.58
CA GLN A 151 3.99 -9.64 -22.83
C GLN A 151 2.97 -9.50 -21.69
N ILE A 152 1.69 -9.39 -22.03
CA ILE A 152 0.60 -9.25 -21.06
C ILE A 152 -0.29 -10.49 -21.13
N LYS A 153 -0.62 -11.07 -19.98
CA LYS A 153 -1.61 -12.14 -19.83
C LYS A 153 -2.69 -11.69 -18.85
N ILE A 154 -3.95 -11.78 -19.27
CA ILE A 154 -5.11 -11.41 -18.46
C ILE A 154 -5.97 -12.64 -18.24
N TYR A 155 -6.30 -12.94 -16.99
CA TYR A 155 -7.16 -14.07 -16.62
C TYR A 155 -8.40 -13.58 -15.89
N THR A 156 -9.58 -14.09 -16.24
CA THR A 156 -10.85 -13.76 -15.56
C THR A 156 -11.62 -14.98 -15.04
N GLU A 157 -11.07 -16.18 -15.21
CA GLU A 157 -11.63 -17.39 -14.61
C GLU A 157 -11.12 -17.58 -13.18
N GLU A 158 -12.02 -17.90 -12.26
CA GLU A 158 -11.74 -17.98 -10.82
C GLU A 158 -10.62 -18.97 -10.48
N ASN A 159 -10.59 -20.13 -11.15
CA ASN A 159 -9.55 -21.13 -10.95
C ASN A 159 -8.17 -20.60 -11.39
N SER A 160 -8.09 -20.01 -12.59
CA SER A 160 -6.85 -19.43 -13.12
C SER A 160 -6.33 -18.30 -12.24
N VAL A 161 -7.21 -17.41 -11.77
CA VAL A 161 -6.83 -16.31 -10.85
C VAL A 161 -6.33 -16.86 -9.51
N THR A 162 -6.95 -17.93 -9.00
CA THR A 162 -6.51 -18.58 -7.75
C THR A 162 -5.16 -19.30 -7.92
N GLU A 163 -4.91 -19.90 -9.07
CA GLU A 163 -3.60 -20.50 -9.39
C GLU A 163 -2.50 -19.45 -9.41
N ILE A 164 -2.72 -18.33 -10.11
CA ILE A 164 -1.77 -17.21 -10.12
C ILE A 164 -1.57 -16.66 -8.70
N LEU A 165 -2.64 -16.48 -7.91
CA LEU A 165 -2.53 -16.03 -6.52
C LEU A 165 -1.58 -16.91 -5.70
N ASN A 166 -1.68 -18.23 -5.85
CA ASN A 166 -0.81 -19.18 -5.13
C ASN A 166 0.64 -19.11 -5.60
N GLU A 167 0.88 -18.82 -6.88
CA GLU A 167 2.22 -18.63 -7.45
C GLU A 167 2.90 -17.34 -6.96
N VAL A 168 2.15 -16.23 -6.85
CA VAL A 168 2.72 -14.92 -6.54
C VAL A 168 2.96 -14.67 -5.06
N LYS A 169 2.20 -15.30 -4.16
CA LYS A 169 2.37 -15.16 -2.69
C LYS A 169 3.80 -15.36 -2.21
N PRO A 170 4.52 -16.44 -2.59
CA PRO A 170 5.92 -16.61 -2.21
C PRO A 170 6.84 -15.53 -2.82
N VAL A 171 6.55 -15.04 -4.03
CA VAL A 171 7.31 -13.97 -4.69
C VAL A 171 7.20 -12.67 -3.90
N TYR A 172 5.99 -12.27 -3.50
CA TYR A 172 5.78 -11.08 -2.67
C TYR A 172 6.45 -11.22 -1.30
N THR A 173 6.38 -12.41 -0.70
CA THR A 173 7.07 -12.71 0.55
C THR A 173 8.58 -12.53 0.40
N GLN A 174 9.17 -13.02 -0.70
CA GLN A 174 10.59 -12.87 -0.99
C GLN A 174 10.99 -11.42 -1.25
N ARG A 175 10.17 -10.65 -1.98
CA ARG A 175 10.39 -9.21 -2.21
C ARG A 175 10.41 -8.43 -0.90
N ASP A 176 9.45 -8.68 -0.03
CA ASP A 176 9.41 -8.07 1.30
C ASP A 176 10.65 -8.50 2.13
N ALA A 177 11.10 -9.74 2.00
CA ALA A 177 12.28 -10.23 2.72
C ALA A 177 13.60 -9.58 2.28
N ARG A 178 13.67 -8.90 1.12
CA ARG A 178 14.92 -8.24 0.66
C ARG A 178 15.34 -7.08 1.55
N ILE A 179 14.39 -6.43 2.23
CA ILE A 179 14.70 -5.35 3.18
C ILE A 179 14.99 -5.89 4.59
N GLU A 180 14.76 -7.18 4.84
CA GLU A 180 15.01 -7.78 6.16
C GLU A 180 16.52 -7.74 6.48
N GLY A 181 16.85 -7.17 7.64
CA GLY A 181 18.23 -7.00 8.10
C GLY A 181 18.83 -5.61 7.80
N MET A 182 18.18 -4.79 6.97
CA MET A 182 18.52 -3.37 6.87
C MET A 182 17.90 -2.60 8.03
N THR A 183 18.70 -1.81 8.73
CA THR A 183 18.24 -0.97 9.85
C THR A 183 18.29 0.50 9.50
N ASP A 184 17.42 1.29 10.12
CA ASP A 184 17.43 2.74 9.96
C ASP A 184 18.73 3.35 10.46
N GLU A 185 19.46 2.70 11.38
CA GLU A 185 20.77 3.14 11.89
C GLU A 185 21.90 3.02 10.86
N GLU A 186 21.94 1.94 10.08
CA GLU A 186 23.10 1.57 9.24
C GLU A 186 23.15 2.30 7.89
N ILE A 187 22.11 3.06 7.55
CA ILE A 187 21.99 3.76 6.27
C ILE A 187 21.87 5.27 6.46
N ASP A 188 22.60 6.05 5.66
CA ASP A 188 22.59 7.53 5.78
C ASP A 188 21.52 8.22 4.92
N THR A 189 20.77 7.44 4.13
CA THR A 189 19.83 7.96 3.13
C THR A 189 18.47 7.28 3.28
N PHE A 190 17.42 8.07 3.50
CA PHE A 190 16.03 7.66 3.29
C PHE A 190 15.56 8.07 1.90
N TYR A 191 14.31 7.72 1.56
CA TYR A 191 13.71 8.16 0.30
C TYR A 191 12.37 8.85 0.53
N SER A 192 12.09 9.86 -0.28
CA SER A 192 10.75 10.43 -0.39
C SER A 192 9.87 9.57 -1.27
N CYS A 193 8.55 9.74 -1.14
CA CYS A 193 7.60 9.39 -2.18
C CYS A 193 6.53 10.49 -2.29
N THR A 194 6.43 11.10 -3.48
CA THR A 194 5.47 12.17 -3.79
C THR A 194 4.38 11.73 -4.78
N ILE A 195 4.24 10.43 -5.06
CA ILE A 195 3.27 9.90 -6.04
C ILE A 195 1.85 10.39 -5.72
N CYS A 196 1.46 10.40 -4.45
CA CYS A 196 0.11 10.77 -4.05
C CYS A 196 -0.18 12.28 -4.17
N GLN A 197 0.80 13.12 -4.55
CA GLN A 197 0.59 14.56 -4.73
C GLN A 197 -0.31 14.91 -5.92
N SER A 198 -0.61 13.96 -6.82
CA SER A 198 -1.60 14.19 -7.89
C SER A 198 -3.02 14.43 -7.37
N PHE A 199 -3.35 13.92 -6.17
CA PHE A 199 -4.66 14.13 -5.52
C PHE A 199 -4.56 14.65 -4.07
N MET A 200 -3.38 14.57 -3.43
CA MET A 200 -3.08 15.14 -2.10
C MET A 200 -1.83 16.04 -2.18
N PRO A 201 -1.95 17.30 -2.64
CA PRO A 201 -0.81 18.12 -3.09
C PRO A 201 0.33 18.34 -2.08
N TYR A 202 0.05 18.26 -0.79
CA TYR A 202 1.02 18.52 0.28
C TYR A 202 1.52 17.25 0.97
N HIS A 203 0.99 16.08 0.61
CA HIS A 203 1.37 14.80 1.21
C HIS A 203 2.73 14.31 0.70
N ILE A 204 3.55 13.77 1.59
CA ILE A 204 4.85 13.16 1.29
C ILE A 204 5.08 12.01 2.27
N CYS A 205 5.42 10.85 1.74
CA CYS A 205 5.95 9.77 2.57
C CYS A 205 7.48 9.87 2.67
N THR A 206 8.00 9.63 3.88
CA THR A 206 9.43 9.34 4.10
C THR A 206 9.56 7.84 4.32
N ILE A 207 10.34 7.18 3.47
CA ILE A 207 10.51 5.73 3.42
C ILE A 207 11.90 5.38 3.95
N SER A 208 11.94 4.55 4.98
CA SER A 208 13.15 3.99 5.56
C SER A 208 13.12 2.46 5.47
N PRO A 209 14.25 1.75 5.66
CA PRO A 209 14.28 0.30 5.72
C PRO A 209 13.28 -0.28 6.72
N GLU A 210 13.09 0.39 7.86
CA GLU A 210 12.20 -0.05 8.93
C GLU A 210 10.85 0.70 8.94
N ARG A 211 10.55 1.47 7.88
CA ARG A 211 9.25 2.10 7.64
C ARG A 211 8.92 2.14 6.15
N SER A 212 8.19 1.13 5.68
CA SER A 212 7.67 1.10 4.31
C SER A 212 6.54 2.12 4.07
N SER A 213 6.22 2.35 2.80
CA SER A 213 5.13 3.26 2.41
C SER A 213 3.79 2.80 2.99
N PRO A 214 2.91 3.71 3.43
CA PRO A 214 1.61 3.34 3.99
C PRO A 214 0.71 2.52 3.07
N CYS A 215 0.87 2.65 1.75
CA CYS A 215 0.13 1.86 0.77
C CYS A 215 0.70 0.46 0.53
N GLY A 216 1.81 0.11 1.19
CA GLY A 216 2.47 -1.20 1.08
C GLY A 216 3.26 -1.43 -0.20
N SER A 217 3.30 -0.45 -1.12
CA SER A 217 3.86 -0.66 -2.48
C SER A 217 5.32 -0.36 -2.66
N TYR A 218 5.87 0.51 -1.81
CA TYR A 218 7.29 0.83 -1.84
C TYR A 218 7.89 0.57 -0.47
N ASN A 219 8.93 -0.25 -0.44
CA ASN A 219 9.94 -0.24 0.60
C ASN A 219 11.12 0.66 0.17
N TRP A 220 12.18 0.68 0.97
CA TRP A 220 13.36 1.50 0.71
C TRP A 220 14.13 1.08 -0.55
N ILE A 221 14.28 -0.22 -0.82
CA ILE A 221 14.95 -0.76 -2.02
C ILE A 221 14.16 -0.35 -3.26
N ASP A 222 12.82 -0.43 -3.21
CA ASP A 222 11.97 -0.02 -4.33
C ASP A 222 12.13 1.47 -4.64
N CYS A 223 12.27 2.31 -3.61
CA CYS A 223 12.51 3.74 -3.80
C CYS A 223 13.91 4.02 -4.39
N GLN A 224 14.92 3.28 -3.96
CA GLN A 224 16.27 3.34 -4.53
C GLN A 224 16.27 2.93 -6.01
N ALA A 225 15.61 1.82 -6.33
CA ALA A 225 15.41 1.35 -7.69
C ALA A 225 14.68 2.41 -8.53
N SER A 226 13.55 2.94 -8.04
CA SER A 226 12.78 4.00 -8.71
C SER A 226 13.62 5.23 -9.03
N TYR A 227 14.43 5.70 -8.07
CA TYR A 227 15.34 6.82 -8.31
C TYR A 227 16.45 6.50 -9.33
N SER A 228 16.95 5.26 -9.33
CA SER A 228 17.98 4.80 -10.26
C SER A 228 17.44 4.71 -11.70
N ILE A 229 16.17 4.33 -11.85
CA ILE A 229 15.45 4.28 -13.12
C ILE A 229 15.18 5.69 -13.65
N ASP A 230 14.58 6.54 -12.82
CA ASP A 230 14.25 7.92 -13.17
C ASP A 230 14.61 8.89 -12.02
N PRO A 231 15.80 9.53 -12.10
CA PRO A 231 16.21 10.53 -11.13
C PRO A 231 15.32 11.78 -11.09
N THR A 232 14.44 11.98 -12.07
CA THR A 232 13.46 13.08 -12.11
C THR A 232 12.11 12.68 -11.51
N GLY A 233 11.90 11.40 -11.25
CA GLY A 233 10.68 10.81 -10.71
C GLY A 233 10.35 11.15 -9.24
N PRO A 234 9.30 10.53 -8.69
CA PRO A 234 8.70 10.91 -7.40
C PRO A 234 9.48 10.45 -6.17
N ASN A 235 10.42 9.52 -6.34
CA ASN A 235 11.27 9.02 -5.28
C ASN A 235 12.62 9.73 -5.31
N LYS A 236 12.96 10.47 -4.25
CA LYS A 236 14.22 11.20 -4.14
C LYS A 236 14.97 10.77 -2.89
N PRO A 237 16.32 10.69 -2.94
CA PRO A 237 17.11 10.45 -1.73
C PRO A 237 16.98 11.64 -0.76
N ILE A 238 16.89 11.32 0.52
CA ILE A 238 16.86 12.26 1.64
C ILE A 238 18.03 11.87 2.56
N ILE A 239 19.01 12.75 2.72
CA ILE A 239 20.14 12.52 3.60
C ILE A 239 19.69 12.71 5.06
N LYS A 240 19.99 11.74 5.92
CA LYS A 240 19.75 11.81 7.38
C LYS A 240 20.82 12.67 8.08
N ASP A 241 20.96 13.92 7.68
CA ASP A 241 21.91 14.81 8.36
C ASP A 241 21.34 15.35 9.69
N ASN A 242 22.24 15.78 10.58
CA ASN A 242 21.93 16.52 11.83
C ASN A 242 20.75 15.91 12.62
N PRO A 243 20.96 14.79 13.35
CA PRO A 243 19.91 14.19 14.16
C PRO A 243 19.40 15.17 15.24
N ILE A 244 18.08 15.29 15.35
CA ILE A 244 17.41 16.17 16.33
C ILE A 244 16.91 15.33 17.51
N ASP A 245 16.11 14.30 17.22
CA ASP A 245 15.67 13.30 18.19
C ASP A 245 15.58 11.92 17.51
N LEU A 246 16.57 11.07 17.78
CA LEU A 246 16.64 9.71 17.23
C LEU A 246 15.51 8.81 17.74
N ARG A 247 14.98 9.06 18.94
CA ARG A 247 13.84 8.29 19.48
C ARG A 247 12.59 8.55 18.66
N LEU A 248 12.36 9.79 18.23
CA LEU A 248 11.23 10.19 17.38
C LEU A 248 11.48 9.90 15.90
N GLY A 249 12.73 9.63 15.51
CA GLY A 249 13.12 9.50 14.12
C GLY A 249 13.13 10.84 13.41
N GLN A 250 13.76 11.84 14.02
CA GLN A 250 13.80 13.20 13.53
C GLN A 250 15.23 13.64 13.18
N TRP A 251 15.39 14.12 11.95
CA TRP A 251 16.64 14.63 11.36
C TRP A 251 16.37 15.94 10.65
N GLN A 252 17.30 16.90 10.70
CA GLN A 252 17.12 18.19 10.04
C GLN A 252 16.97 18.03 8.52
N GLY A 253 17.82 17.22 7.87
CA GLY A 253 17.76 17.00 6.43
C GLY A 253 16.43 16.39 5.96
N VAL A 254 15.82 15.55 6.80
CA VAL A 254 14.46 15.01 6.56
C VAL A 254 13.41 16.12 6.68
N ASN A 255 13.48 16.93 7.74
CA ASN A 255 12.56 18.06 7.94
C ASN A 255 12.64 19.08 6.80
N ASP A 256 13.85 19.44 6.37
CA ASP A 256 14.08 20.39 5.28
C ASP A 256 13.47 19.88 3.96
N PHE A 257 13.62 18.58 3.69
CA PHE A 257 13.02 17.94 2.52
C PHE A 257 11.49 17.97 2.59
N ILE A 258 10.92 17.57 3.74
CA ILE A 258 9.47 17.59 3.98
C ILE A 258 8.91 19.00 3.79
N LYS A 259 9.53 20.01 4.41
CA LYS A 259 9.12 21.42 4.33
C LYS A 259 9.15 21.93 2.89
N LYS A 260 10.20 21.60 2.15
CA LYS A 260 10.31 21.98 0.73
C LYS A 260 9.23 21.34 -0.13
N CYS A 261 9.07 20.02 -0.07
CA CYS A 261 8.16 19.28 -0.95
C CYS A 261 6.68 19.48 -0.57
N SER A 262 6.39 19.89 0.66
CA SER A 262 5.03 20.19 1.15
C SER A 262 4.65 21.65 0.92
N GLN A 263 5.52 22.44 0.26
CA GLN A 263 5.34 23.88 0.05
C GLN A 263 5.20 24.64 1.38
N GLY A 264 5.91 24.19 2.41
CA GLY A 264 5.92 24.78 3.74
C GLY A 264 4.69 24.43 4.59
N LYS A 265 3.80 23.55 4.12
CA LYS A 265 2.59 23.16 4.87
C LYS A 265 2.88 22.20 6.02
N THR A 266 3.91 21.38 5.88
CA THR A 266 4.40 20.49 6.94
C THR A 266 5.85 20.83 7.19
N GLU A 267 6.18 21.33 8.37
CA GLU A 267 7.58 21.67 8.70
C GLU A 267 8.40 20.43 9.06
N TYR A 268 7.79 19.48 9.77
CA TYR A 268 8.35 18.19 10.13
C TYR A 268 7.23 17.24 10.57
N TYR A 269 7.55 15.96 10.62
CA TYR A 269 6.80 14.92 11.34
C TYR A 269 7.79 13.91 11.90
N ASN A 270 7.35 13.12 12.88
CA ASN A 270 8.16 12.11 13.54
C ASN A 270 7.91 10.73 12.93
N LEU A 271 8.98 10.01 12.60
CA LEU A 271 8.88 8.69 11.96
C LEU A 271 8.48 7.59 12.93
N TYR A 272 8.66 7.76 14.24
CA TYR A 272 8.48 6.67 15.20
C TYR A 272 7.41 6.95 16.26
N SER A 273 6.60 8.01 16.09
CA SER A 273 5.51 8.36 17.02
C SER A 273 4.17 8.55 16.29
N ILE A 274 3.10 8.11 16.94
CA ILE A 274 1.70 8.42 16.60
C ILE A 274 1.19 9.66 17.34
N MET A 275 1.80 10.00 18.49
CA MET A 275 1.32 11.07 19.37
C MET A 275 1.96 12.43 19.06
N ASP A 276 3.23 12.46 18.68
CA ASP A 276 3.94 13.70 18.41
C ASP A 276 4.12 13.85 16.90
N LYS A 277 3.30 14.72 16.28
CA LYS A 277 3.30 15.05 14.84
C LYS A 277 3.55 13.83 13.94
N PRO A 278 2.60 12.88 13.86
CA PRO A 278 2.75 11.71 13.01
C PRO A 278 2.83 12.08 11.53
N MET A 279 3.38 11.18 10.71
CA MET A 279 3.35 11.34 9.26
C MET A 279 1.90 11.40 8.75
N PRO A 280 1.54 12.39 7.90
CA PRO A 280 0.19 12.54 7.35
C PRO A 280 -0.31 11.29 6.61
N THR A 281 -1.58 10.97 6.78
CA THR A 281 -2.21 9.79 6.16
C THR A 281 -2.75 10.14 4.76
N CYS A 282 -2.46 9.28 3.77
CA CYS A 282 -3.07 9.37 2.44
C CYS A 282 -4.29 8.42 2.32
N GLU A 283 -5.00 8.44 1.20
CA GLU A 283 -6.20 7.61 1.00
C GLU A 283 -5.88 6.11 0.82
N TRP A 284 -4.68 5.77 0.36
CA TRP A 284 -4.34 4.42 -0.10
C TRP A 284 -3.66 3.54 0.94
N VAL A 285 -3.81 3.82 2.22
CA VAL A 285 -3.15 3.05 3.28
C VAL A 285 -3.76 1.65 3.41
N GLU A 286 -2.93 0.65 3.73
CA GLU A 286 -3.45 -0.71 3.97
C GLU A 286 -4.07 -0.84 5.37
N CYS A 287 -3.50 -0.13 6.34
CA CYS A 287 -3.91 -0.14 7.74
C CYS A 287 -3.91 1.28 8.32
N ILE A 288 -4.70 1.46 9.38
CA ILE A 288 -4.69 2.67 10.21
C ILE A 288 -4.61 2.30 11.68
N SER A 289 -3.66 2.94 12.38
CA SER A 289 -3.55 2.92 13.83
C SER A 289 -4.33 4.07 14.44
N VAL A 290 -5.08 3.79 15.51
CA VAL A 290 -5.84 4.79 16.27
C VAL A 290 -5.61 4.59 17.76
N VAL A 291 -5.34 5.68 18.48
CA VAL A 291 -5.18 5.66 19.95
C VAL A 291 -6.51 5.37 20.64
N LEU A 292 -6.46 4.47 21.63
CA LEU A 292 -7.55 4.08 22.51
C LEU A 292 -7.21 4.53 23.95
N PRO A 293 -7.72 5.71 24.38
CA PRO A 293 -7.35 6.30 25.66
C PRO A 293 -7.64 5.42 26.89
N LEU A 294 -8.80 4.75 26.96
CA LEU A 294 -9.18 3.91 28.10
C LEU A 294 -8.30 2.65 28.19
N CYS A 295 -7.76 2.21 27.06
CA CYS A 295 -6.89 1.03 26.97
C CYS A 295 -5.39 1.36 27.04
N ASN A 296 -5.01 2.64 27.15
CA ASN A 296 -3.61 3.10 27.14
C ASN A 296 -2.80 2.52 25.95
N GLY A 297 -3.45 2.35 24.81
CA GLY A 297 -2.92 1.61 23.67
C GLY A 297 -3.44 2.14 22.34
N ILE A 298 -3.26 1.35 21.30
CA ILE A 298 -3.75 1.61 19.95
C ILE A 298 -4.53 0.42 19.43
N MET A 299 -5.55 0.67 18.61
CA MET A 299 -6.08 -0.33 17.70
C MET A 299 -5.42 -0.20 16.32
N ILE A 300 -5.47 -1.28 15.55
CA ILE A 300 -5.20 -1.27 14.11
C ILE A 300 -6.44 -1.76 13.39
N ALA A 301 -6.88 -1.06 12.36
CA ALA A 301 -7.86 -1.57 11.39
C ALA A 301 -7.21 -1.62 10.01
N ASP A 302 -7.47 -2.68 9.23
CA ASP A 302 -7.06 -2.79 7.85
C ASP A 302 -8.21 -2.57 6.87
N LYS A 303 -7.87 -2.22 5.63
CA LYS A 303 -8.81 -1.86 4.58
C LYS A 303 -9.84 -2.95 4.25
N ASP A 304 -9.54 -4.21 4.58
CA ASP A 304 -10.40 -5.35 4.28
C ASP A 304 -11.37 -5.67 5.45
N TYR A 305 -11.21 -4.99 6.59
CA TYR A 305 -12.15 -5.06 7.72
C TYR A 305 -13.22 -3.97 7.61
N THR A 306 -14.47 -4.39 7.41
CA THR A 306 -15.64 -3.50 7.25
C THR A 306 -16.47 -3.29 8.51
N GLY A 307 -16.08 -3.93 9.62
CA GLY A 307 -16.79 -3.85 10.89
C GLY A 307 -16.51 -2.56 11.67
N MET A 308 -17.24 -2.41 12.78
CA MET A 308 -16.99 -1.35 13.75
C MET A 308 -15.71 -1.65 14.54
N THR A 309 -14.98 -0.60 14.93
CA THR A 309 -13.75 -0.74 15.70
C THR A 309 -13.89 -0.04 17.06
N PRO A 310 -13.01 -0.34 18.03
CA PRO A 310 -13.09 0.26 19.36
C PRO A 310 -13.03 1.80 19.40
N CYS A 311 -12.57 2.47 18.34
CA CYS A 311 -12.61 3.93 18.26
C CYS A 311 -13.98 4.48 17.83
N GLY A 312 -15.00 3.64 17.67
CA GLY A 312 -16.37 4.03 17.30
C GLY A 312 -16.55 4.37 15.82
N MET A 313 -15.60 4.00 14.96
CA MET A 313 -15.67 4.20 13.51
C MET A 313 -15.21 2.94 12.76
N ASP A 314 -15.75 2.69 11.57
CA ASP A 314 -15.19 1.72 10.63
C ASP A 314 -13.95 2.28 9.91
N PHE A 315 -13.16 1.42 9.25
CA PHE A 315 -11.92 1.81 8.56
C PHE A 315 -12.14 2.99 7.61
N LYS A 316 -13.19 2.91 6.78
CA LYS A 316 -13.49 3.92 5.77
C LYS A 316 -13.78 5.29 6.39
N THR A 317 -14.56 5.31 7.47
CA THR A 317 -14.89 6.53 8.19
C THR A 317 -13.63 7.14 8.81
N ILE A 318 -12.72 6.34 9.37
CA ILE A 318 -11.45 6.85 9.90
C ILE A 318 -10.63 7.50 8.76
N ILE A 319 -10.49 6.83 7.62
CA ILE A 319 -9.75 7.37 6.46
C ILE A 319 -10.40 8.63 5.92
N ASP A 320 -11.73 8.68 5.81
CA ASP A 320 -12.44 9.87 5.32
C ASP A 320 -12.26 11.09 6.23
N ASN A 321 -12.02 10.88 7.54
CA ASN A 321 -11.77 11.95 8.51
C ASN A 321 -10.29 12.33 8.67
N THR A 322 -9.35 11.51 8.19
CA THR A 322 -7.90 11.72 8.41
C THR A 322 -7.11 11.96 7.14
N LYS A 323 -7.60 11.51 5.97
CA LYS A 323 -6.89 11.65 4.71
C LYS A 323 -6.68 13.12 4.35
N GLY A 324 -5.43 13.47 4.05
CA GLY A 324 -5.07 14.84 3.65
C GLY A 324 -4.91 15.84 4.80
N GLU A 325 -5.31 15.48 6.03
CA GLU A 325 -4.96 16.23 7.22
C GLU A 325 -3.46 16.11 7.49
N LEU A 326 -2.81 17.24 7.80
CA LEU A 326 -1.35 17.34 7.87
C LEU A 326 -0.78 17.12 9.28
N ASP A 327 -1.63 17.11 10.29
CA ASP A 327 -1.25 16.82 11.68
C ASP A 327 -2.43 16.14 12.38
N THR A 328 -2.32 14.82 12.58
CA THR A 328 -3.38 14.01 13.19
C THR A 328 -2.85 13.18 14.37
N PRO A 329 -2.41 13.81 15.48
CA PRO A 329 -1.98 13.08 16.67
C PRO A 329 -3.00 12.03 17.10
N GLY A 330 -2.53 10.80 17.30
CA GLY A 330 -3.37 9.66 17.63
C GLY A 330 -3.90 8.85 16.44
N PHE A 331 -3.66 9.30 15.20
CA PHE A 331 -4.02 8.59 13.97
C PHE A 331 -2.80 8.47 13.04
N MET A 332 -2.54 7.26 12.55
CA MET A 332 -1.45 7.05 11.59
C MET A 332 -1.77 5.90 10.62
N GLY A 333 -1.83 6.21 9.33
CA GLY A 333 -1.88 5.20 8.27
C GLY A 333 -0.52 4.53 8.04
N HIS A 334 -0.52 3.23 7.80
CA HIS A 334 0.68 2.42 7.57
C HIS A 334 0.36 1.16 6.75
N SER A 335 1.39 0.45 6.30
CA SER A 335 1.22 -0.85 5.63
C SER A 335 1.06 -1.98 6.64
N ARG A 336 0.58 -3.15 6.18
CA ARG A 336 0.58 -4.38 6.99
C ARG A 336 1.98 -4.77 7.42
N TYR A 337 2.94 -4.67 6.48
CA TYR A 337 4.34 -5.02 6.74
C TYR A 337 4.96 -4.16 7.84
N ASN A 338 4.61 -2.86 7.89
CA ASN A 338 5.17 -1.93 8.87
C ASN A 338 4.85 -2.33 10.32
N ILE A 339 3.71 -2.97 10.59
CA ILE A 339 3.36 -3.49 11.94
C ILE A 339 4.46 -4.40 12.50
N THR A 340 5.18 -5.09 11.62
CA THR A 340 6.20 -6.09 11.97
C THR A 340 7.64 -5.58 11.85
N GLN A 341 7.84 -4.28 11.67
CA GLN A 341 9.17 -3.64 11.64
C GLN A 341 9.54 -3.09 13.02
N ARG A 342 10.82 -3.15 13.41
CA ARG A 342 11.26 -2.80 14.79
C ARG A 342 11.01 -1.33 15.16
N LYS A 343 10.99 -0.45 14.16
CA LYS A 343 10.73 0.99 14.34
C LYS A 343 9.25 1.35 14.43
N TYR A 344 8.33 0.42 14.19
CA TYR A 344 6.90 0.66 14.27
C TYR A 344 6.53 1.24 15.63
N LEU A 345 6.14 2.52 15.64
CA LEU A 345 5.76 3.30 16.81
C LEU A 345 6.71 3.16 18.01
N SER A 346 8.01 2.96 17.73
CA SER A 346 9.00 2.64 18.76
C SER A 346 9.16 3.74 19.80
N ALA A 347 8.89 5.00 19.45
CA ALA A 347 8.91 6.13 20.37
C ALA A 347 7.80 6.06 21.43
N ASP A 348 6.71 5.35 21.13
CA ASP A 348 5.49 5.26 21.93
C ASP A 348 5.31 3.89 22.59
N GLY A 349 6.28 2.99 22.39
CA GLY A 349 6.30 1.63 22.96
C GLY A 349 6.02 0.51 21.96
N GLY A 350 5.90 0.84 20.69
CA GLY A 350 5.79 -0.07 19.56
C GLY A 350 4.65 -1.08 19.68
N ILE A 351 4.88 -2.32 19.22
CA ILE A 351 3.82 -3.32 19.16
C ILE A 351 3.20 -3.67 20.53
N LYS A 352 3.86 -3.37 21.66
CA LYS A 352 3.29 -3.54 23.01
C LYS A 352 2.06 -2.66 23.25
N ARG A 353 1.88 -1.60 22.45
CA ARG A 353 0.71 -0.71 22.51
C ARG A 353 -0.49 -1.24 21.75
N ILE A 354 -0.32 -2.19 20.84
CA ILE A 354 -1.45 -2.72 20.07
C ILE A 354 -2.35 -3.49 21.03
N VAL A 355 -3.59 -3.06 21.19
CA VAL A 355 -4.58 -3.69 22.08
C VAL A 355 -5.75 -4.30 21.31
N TRP A 356 -5.91 -3.97 20.03
CA TRP A 356 -6.97 -4.51 19.19
C TRP A 356 -6.53 -4.62 17.72
N MET A 357 -6.88 -5.70 17.06
CA MET A 357 -6.58 -5.96 15.65
C MET A 357 -7.59 -6.95 15.05
N PRO A 358 -8.06 -6.77 13.79
CA PRO A 358 -8.90 -7.75 13.13
C PRO A 358 -8.27 -9.14 13.11
N LYS A 359 -9.07 -10.18 13.34
CA LYS A 359 -8.60 -11.56 13.40
C LYS A 359 -7.96 -12.03 12.09
N ILE A 360 -8.47 -11.53 10.96
CA ILE A 360 -7.86 -11.79 9.64
C ILE A 360 -6.44 -11.23 9.58
N LEU A 361 -6.24 -9.97 9.97
CA LEU A 361 -4.93 -9.33 9.98
C LEU A 361 -3.96 -10.04 10.92
N LYS A 362 -4.41 -10.42 12.13
CA LYS A 362 -3.61 -11.23 13.07
C LYS A 362 -3.06 -12.50 12.41
N ARG A 363 -3.90 -13.23 11.68
CA ARG A 363 -3.50 -14.47 10.99
C ARG A 363 -2.45 -14.19 9.92
N GLU A 364 -2.67 -13.16 9.11
CA GLU A 364 -1.79 -12.79 8.00
C GLU A 364 -0.37 -12.42 8.47
N ILE A 365 -0.24 -11.64 9.54
CA ILE A 365 1.06 -11.15 10.01
C ILE A 365 1.69 -12.02 11.11
N SER A 366 0.99 -13.06 11.58
CA SER A 366 1.34 -13.87 12.76
C SER A 366 2.81 -14.29 12.83
N ASN A 367 3.35 -14.88 11.75
CA ASN A 367 4.73 -15.38 11.72
C ASN A 367 5.76 -14.27 11.98
N ARG A 368 5.62 -13.13 11.28
CA ARG A 368 6.54 -11.98 11.43
C ARG A 368 6.31 -11.27 12.76
N PHE A 369 5.05 -11.09 13.16
CA PHE A 369 4.69 -10.45 14.42
C PHE A 369 5.26 -11.22 15.63
N ASN A 370 5.09 -12.54 15.65
CA ASN A 370 5.57 -13.37 16.76
C ASN A 370 7.10 -13.36 16.87
N THR A 371 7.81 -13.20 15.75
CA THR A 371 9.26 -13.02 15.75
C THR A 371 9.64 -11.76 16.53
N ILE A 372 9.01 -10.62 16.23
CA ILE A 372 9.25 -9.36 16.96
C ILE A 372 8.77 -9.46 18.42
N ALA A 373 7.64 -10.12 18.66
CA ALA A 373 7.09 -10.32 20.00
C ALA A 373 8.08 -11.07 20.92
N ILE A 374 8.78 -12.08 20.38
CA ILE A 374 9.87 -12.77 21.07
C ILE A 374 11.04 -11.83 21.35
N GLU A 375 11.49 -11.04 20.36
CA GLU A 375 12.59 -10.08 20.51
C GLU A 375 12.33 -9.05 21.63
N ILE A 376 11.09 -8.59 21.78
CA ILE A 376 10.71 -7.62 22.81
C ILE A 376 10.26 -8.25 24.15
N THR A 377 10.50 -9.56 24.30
CA THR A 377 10.24 -10.38 25.49
C THR A 377 8.76 -10.49 25.90
N VAL A 378 7.84 -10.51 24.92
CA VAL A 378 6.40 -10.76 25.13
C VAL A 378 5.90 -11.76 24.07
N PRO A 379 6.34 -13.03 24.13
CA PRO A 379 6.12 -14.00 23.05
C PRO A 379 4.65 -14.34 22.80
N ASP A 380 3.79 -14.17 23.81
CA ASP A 380 2.35 -14.39 23.76
C ASP A 380 1.55 -13.10 23.53
N LEU A 381 2.19 -12.05 22.99
CA LEU A 381 1.54 -10.75 22.78
C LEU A 381 0.35 -10.87 21.83
N MET A 382 0.44 -11.67 20.76
CA MET A 382 -0.63 -11.81 19.77
C MET A 382 -1.94 -12.32 20.41
N GLU A 383 -1.84 -13.26 21.34
CA GLU A 383 -2.97 -13.83 22.08
C GLU A 383 -3.57 -12.85 23.09
N ARG A 384 -2.81 -11.83 23.51
CA ARG A 384 -3.27 -10.80 24.45
C ARG A 384 -3.96 -9.61 23.76
N ILE A 385 -3.84 -9.50 22.44
CA ILE A 385 -4.48 -8.44 21.65
C ILE A 385 -5.95 -8.84 21.44
N ALA A 386 -6.89 -7.91 21.66
CA ALA A 386 -8.31 -8.14 21.39
C ALA A 386 -8.59 -8.14 19.87
N ASP A 387 -9.77 -8.62 19.47
CA ASP A 387 -10.25 -8.60 18.09
C ASP A 387 -11.77 -8.44 18.06
N GLU A 388 -12.37 -8.53 16.88
CA GLU A 388 -13.82 -8.40 16.70
C GLU A 388 -14.63 -9.46 17.45
N ASP A 389 -14.06 -10.63 17.78
CA ASP A 389 -14.74 -11.65 18.60
C ASP A 389 -14.76 -11.26 20.09
N THR A 390 -13.83 -10.40 20.51
CA THR A 390 -13.74 -9.88 21.88
C THR A 390 -14.69 -8.71 22.12
N GLY A 391 -14.75 -7.78 21.16
CA GLY A 391 -15.57 -6.57 21.24
C GLY A 391 -15.16 -5.49 20.24
N THR A 392 -16.02 -4.49 20.06
CA THR A 392 -15.83 -3.38 19.09
C THR A 392 -15.95 -2.01 19.76
N SER A 393 -15.81 -1.94 21.08
CA SER A 393 -15.71 -0.73 21.89
C SER A 393 -14.60 -0.87 22.93
N GLU A 394 -14.04 0.24 23.42
CA GLU A 394 -13.02 0.21 24.47
C GLU A 394 -13.54 -0.46 25.75
N GLU A 395 -14.80 -0.24 26.11
CA GLU A 395 -15.45 -0.82 27.29
C GLU A 395 -15.60 -2.33 27.21
N GLU A 396 -15.88 -2.88 26.02
CA GLU A 396 -16.01 -4.33 25.80
C GLU A 396 -14.65 -5.04 25.88
N ILE A 397 -13.59 -4.43 25.33
CA ILE A 397 -12.27 -5.09 25.25
C ILE A 397 -11.45 -4.92 26.54
N LEU A 398 -11.67 -3.85 27.31
CA LEU A 398 -10.88 -3.56 28.51
C LEU A 398 -10.90 -4.69 29.57
N PRO A 399 -12.03 -5.36 29.87
CA PRO A 399 -12.05 -6.53 30.76
C PRO A 399 -11.15 -7.66 30.28
N PHE A 400 -11.15 -7.95 28.98
CA PHE A 400 -10.26 -8.96 28.38
C PHE A 400 -8.79 -8.56 28.54
N LEU A 401 -8.44 -7.33 28.19
CA LEU A 401 -7.07 -6.82 28.31
C LEU A 401 -6.53 -6.91 29.74
N LYS A 402 -7.38 -6.66 30.74
CA LYS A 402 -7.05 -6.85 32.17
C LYS A 402 -6.84 -8.32 32.52
N ALA A 403 -7.73 -9.21 32.08
CA ALA A 403 -7.65 -10.63 32.38
C ALA A 403 -6.38 -11.28 31.82
N VAL A 404 -5.94 -10.86 30.63
CA VAL A 404 -4.72 -11.35 29.97
C VAL A 404 -3.46 -10.58 30.35
N ASN A 405 -3.57 -9.62 31.28
CA ASN A 405 -2.47 -8.73 31.70
C ASN A 405 -1.75 -8.10 30.49
N HIS A 406 -2.50 -7.44 29.62
CA HIS A 406 -1.95 -6.80 28.44
C HIS A 406 -0.90 -5.73 28.82
N PRO A 407 0.31 -5.73 28.22
CA PRO A 407 1.41 -4.86 28.64
C PRO A 407 1.06 -3.37 28.58
N ALA A 408 0.30 -2.93 27.56
CA ALA A 408 -0.12 -1.53 27.41
C ALA A 408 -0.75 -0.94 28.69
N LEU A 409 -1.50 -1.74 29.46
CA LEU A 409 -2.20 -1.26 30.67
C LEU A 409 -1.26 -0.87 31.82
N SER A 410 0.00 -1.31 31.78
CA SER A 410 1.01 -1.03 32.82
C SER A 410 2.13 -0.10 32.35
N MET A 411 2.12 0.28 31.07
CA MET A 411 3.08 1.24 30.51
C MET A 411 2.71 2.67 30.92
N ASN A 412 3.65 3.60 30.78
CA ASN A 412 3.40 5.03 30.98
C ASN A 412 2.16 5.48 30.17
N PRO A 413 1.41 6.49 30.64
CA PRO A 413 0.30 7.04 29.86
C PRO A 413 0.75 7.45 28.45
N LEU A 414 0.05 6.95 27.44
CA LEU A 414 0.29 7.29 26.03
C LEU A 414 -0.12 8.73 25.74
N ILE A 415 -1.22 9.17 26.36
CA ILE A 415 -1.65 10.57 26.36
C ILE A 415 -1.09 11.22 27.61
N GLN A 416 -0.18 12.16 27.42
CA GLN A 416 0.35 13.03 28.48
C GLN A 416 -0.42 14.34 28.40
N LEU A 417 -1.26 14.59 29.42
CA LEU A 417 -2.06 15.82 29.55
C LEU A 417 -1.22 17.00 30.03
#